data_AF-A0A2K8YYJ7-F1
#
_entry.id   AF-A0A2K8YYJ7-F1
#
_cell.length_a   1.000
_cell.length_b   1.000
_cell.length_c   1.000
_cell.angle_alpha   90.00
_cell.angle_beta   90.00
_cell.angle_gamma   90.00
#
_symmetry.space_group_name_H-M   'P 1'
#
loop_
_entity.id
_entity.type
_entity.pdbx_description
1 polymer ?
#
loop_
_entity_poly.entity_id
_entity_poly.type
_entity_poly.pdbx_seq_one_letter_code
_entity_poly.pdbx_strand_id
1 'polypeptide(L)'
;MTSVVVDANIVFSALISAGNKAASVLINPPVNVRFVSCHFIQIELFKHKERIKQLSGLDDDVLIDLLYEFSSHIEFINEAYIPFAC
;
A
#
# COMPACT_ATOMS: atom_id res chain seq x y z
N MET A 1 -0.55 8.15 -19.09
CA MET A 1 -0.42 7.42 -17.81
C MET A 1 -0.86 8.36 -16.69
N THR A 2 -1.96 8.04 -16.02
CA THR A 2 -2.52 8.85 -14.93
C THR A 2 -1.88 8.41 -13.61
N SER A 3 -1.30 9.35 -12.87
CA SER A 3 -0.77 9.05 -11.54
C SER A 3 -1.90 9.07 -10.53
N VAL A 4 -2.01 8.00 -9.75
CA VAL A 4 -2.97 7.87 -8.65
C VAL A 4 -2.17 7.71 -7.37
N VAL A 5 -2.38 8.65 -6.44
CA VAL A 5 -1.73 8.60 -5.14
C VAL A 5 -2.44 7.54 -4.29
N VAL A 6 -1.68 6.59 -3.76
CA VAL A 6 -2.16 5.56 -2.84
C VAL A 6 -1.79 5.98 -1.42
N ASP A 7 -2.81 6.19 -0.58
CA ASP A 7 -2.64 6.49 0.84
C ASP A 7 -2.46 5.19 1.66
N ALA A 8 -1.82 5.27 2.83
CA ALA A 8 -1.62 4.13 3.71
C ALA A 8 -2.95 3.44 4.08
N ASN A 9 -4.03 4.19 4.25
CA ASN A 9 -5.34 3.62 4.57
C ASN A 9 -5.91 2.75 3.45
N ILE A 10 -5.57 3.03 2.19
CA ILE A 10 -5.97 2.19 1.06
C ILE A 10 -5.25 0.85 1.13
N VAL A 11 -3.94 0.85 1.45
CA VAL A 11 -3.15 -0.36 1.63
C VAL A 11 -3.64 -1.14 2.87
N PHE A 12 -3.93 -0.46 3.98
CA PHE A 12 -4.50 -1.10 5.18
C PHE A 12 -5.83 -1.78 4.86
N SER A 13 -6.72 -1.08 4.15
CA SER A 13 -8.02 -1.60 3.76
C SER A 13 -7.87 -2.81 2.84
N ALA A 14 -6.91 -2.80 1.93
CA ALA A 14 -6.62 -3.91 1.03
C ALA A 14 -6.07 -5.15 1.77
N LEU A 15 -5.26 -4.95 2.81
CA LEU A 15 -4.74 -6.03 3.65
C LEU A 15 -5.78 -6.61 4.62
N ILE A 16 -6.60 -5.75 5.24
CA ILE A 16 -7.61 -6.16 6.24
C ILE A 16 -8.77 -6.92 5.59
N SER A 17 -9.17 -6.53 4.38
CA SER A 17 -10.26 -7.17 3.66
C SER A 17 -9.77 -7.70 2.32
N ALA A 18 -8.87 -8.69 2.39
CA ALA A 18 -8.34 -9.38 1.22
C ALA A 18 -9.49 -9.81 0.28
N GLY A 19 -9.44 -9.36 -0.97
CA GLY A 19 -10.50 -9.58 -1.97
C GLY A 19 -11.49 -8.41 -2.16
N ASN A 20 -11.34 -7.30 -1.42
CA ASN A 20 -12.09 -6.09 -1.70
C ASN A 20 -11.62 -5.38 -2.98
N LYS A 21 -12.40 -4.40 -3.44
CA LYS A 21 -12.11 -3.62 -4.66
C LYS A 21 -10.75 -2.92 -4.62
N ALA A 22 -10.26 -2.54 -3.44
CA ALA A 22 -8.95 -1.89 -3.31
C ALA A 22 -7.82 -2.89 -3.57
N ALA A 23 -7.86 -4.07 -2.94
CA ALA A 23 -6.91 -5.15 -3.18
C ALA A 23 -6.89 -5.58 -4.66
N SER A 24 -8.06 -5.76 -5.27
CA SER A 24 -8.14 -6.16 -6.68
C SER A 24 -7.52 -5.13 -7.62
N VAL A 25 -7.72 -3.84 -7.35
CA VAL A 25 -7.19 -2.73 -8.15
C VAL A 25 -5.69 -2.55 -7.94
N LEU A 26 -5.18 -2.78 -6.73
CA LEU A 26 -3.74 -2.71 -6.45
C LEU A 26 -2.97 -3.86 -7.11
N ILE A 27 -3.53 -5.09 -7.12
CA ILE A 27 -2.90 -6.27 -7.76
C ILE A 27 -3.02 -6.18 -9.29
N ASN A 28 -4.16 -5.68 -9.79
CA ASN A 28 -4.42 -5.56 -11.22
C ASN A 28 -4.64 -4.09 -11.58
N PRO A 29 -3.55 -3.29 -11.67
CA PRO A 29 -3.66 -1.89 -12.05
C PRO A 29 -4.31 -1.75 -13.44
N PRO A 30 -5.23 -0.78 -13.62
CA PRO A 30 -5.73 -0.44 -14.95
C PRO A 30 -4.59 -0.05 -15.90
N VAL A 31 -4.70 -0.39 -17.19
CA VAL A 31 -3.65 -0.26 -18.23
C VAL A 31 -2.97 1.12 -18.30
N ASN A 32 -3.66 2.19 -17.87
CA ASN A 32 -3.16 3.57 -17.93
C ASN A 32 -2.96 4.23 -16.56
N VAL A 33 -2.97 3.46 -15.47
CA VAL A 33 -2.79 3.96 -14.11
C VAL A 33 -1.41 3.59 -13.59
N ARG A 34 -0.76 4.56 -12.96
CA ARG A 34 0.47 4.38 -12.20
C ARG A 34 0.17 4.73 -10.75
N PHE A 35 0.32 3.77 -9.85
CA PHE A 35 0.20 4.03 -8.43
C PHE A 35 1.49 4.64 -7.90
N VAL A 36 1.36 5.72 -7.14
CA VAL A 36 2.48 6.41 -6.51
C VAL A 36 2.20 6.59 -5.03
N SER A 37 3.23 6.52 -4.19
CA SER A 37 3.11 6.89 -2.78
C SER A 37 4.43 7.37 -2.18
N CYS A 38 4.40 7.84 -0.93
CA CYS A 38 5.60 8.19 -0.18
C CYS A 38 6.24 6.97 0.49
N HIS A 39 7.54 7.04 0.79
CA HIS A 39 8.21 5.97 1.55
C HIS A 39 7.62 5.82 2.95
N PHE A 40 7.08 6.90 3.53
CA PHE A 40 6.48 6.92 4.86
C PHE A 40 5.41 5.82 5.06
N ILE A 41 4.69 5.40 4.02
CA ILE A 41 3.72 4.31 4.11
C ILE A 41 4.34 3.04 4.70
N GLN A 42 5.60 2.74 4.39
CA GLN A 42 6.29 1.55 4.91
C GLN A 42 6.42 1.60 6.44
N ILE A 43 6.66 2.79 6.99
CA ILE A 43 6.74 3.02 8.44
C ILE A 43 5.35 2.82 9.07
N GLU A 44 4.31 3.34 8.42
CA GLU A 44 2.93 3.20 8.92
C GLU A 44 2.46 1.73 8.88
N LEU A 45 2.76 1.00 7.80
CA LEU A 45 2.48 -0.44 7.67
C LEU A 45 3.18 -1.23 8.78
N PHE A 46 4.46 -0.94 9.04
CA PHE A 46 5.20 -1.60 10.11
C PHE A 46 4.59 -1.31 11.48
N LYS A 47 4.30 -0.03 11.78
CA LYS A 47 3.69 0.40 13.04
C LYS A 47 2.32 -0.25 13.29
N HIS A 48 1.56 -0.48 12.23
CA HIS A 48 0.20 -1.03 12.31
C HIS A 48 0.10 -2.54 12.00
N LYS A 49 1.23 -3.23 11.75
CA LYS A 49 1.29 -4.64 11.34
C LYS A 49 0.45 -5.56 12.25
N GLU A 50 0.63 -5.48 13.57
CA GLU A 50 -0.08 -6.36 14.51
C GLU A 50 -1.60 -6.16 14.46
N ARG A 51 -2.05 -4.92 14.32
CA ARG A 51 -3.47 -4.60 14.20
C ARG A 51 -4.03 -5.07 12.84
N ILE A 52 -3.27 -4.88 11.76
CA ILE A 52 -3.65 -5.35 10.42
C ILE A 52 -3.78 -6.88 10.42
N LYS A 53 -2.81 -7.59 11.01
CA LYS A 53 -2.84 -9.04 11.18
C LYS A 53 -4.08 -9.50 11.95
N GLN A 54 -4.34 -8.90 13.11
CA GLN A 54 -5.49 -9.23 13.94
C GLN A 54 -6.83 -9.04 13.20
N LEU A 55 -6.96 -7.96 12.43
CA LEU A 55 -8.20 -7.64 11.72
C LEU A 55 -8.37 -8.40 10.41
N SER A 56 -7.26 -8.75 9.73
CA SER A 56 -7.27 -9.51 8.49
C SER A 56 -7.48 -11.02 8.71
N GLY A 57 -7.07 -11.53 9.88
CA GLY A 57 -7.06 -12.97 10.16
C GLY A 57 -6.02 -13.74 9.33
N LEU A 58 -5.06 -13.04 8.71
CA LEU A 58 -4.01 -13.64 7.89
C LEU A 58 -2.86 -14.13 8.75
N ASP A 59 -2.24 -15.22 8.31
CA ASP A 59 -0.95 -15.66 8.82
C ASP A 59 0.17 -14.70 8.39
N ASP A 60 1.28 -14.69 9.13
CA ASP A 60 2.38 -13.75 8.89
C ASP A 60 2.95 -13.87 7.48
N ASP A 61 3.14 -15.10 6.99
CA ASP A 61 3.70 -15.36 5.66
C ASP A 61 2.78 -14.79 4.57
N VAL A 62 1.46 -15.02 4.69
CA VAL A 62 0.46 -14.49 3.74
C VAL A 62 0.40 -12.96 3.78
N LEU A 63 0.49 -12.37 4.97
CA LEU A 63 0.52 -10.92 5.13
C LEU A 63 1.76 -10.30 4.48
N ILE A 64 2.92 -10.94 4.63
CA ILE A 64 4.18 -10.52 4.01
C ILE A 64 4.11 -10.64 2.48
N ASP A 65 3.57 -11.73 1.96
CA ASP A 65 3.40 -11.94 0.52
C ASP A 65 2.49 -10.87 -0.10
N LEU A 66 1.37 -10.56 0.56
CA LEU A 66 0.47 -9.48 0.10
C LEU A 66 1.11 -8.09 0.17
N LEU A 67 1.89 -7.82 1.23
CA LEU A 67 2.64 -6.57 1.35
C LEU A 67 3.65 -6.42 0.23
N TYR A 68 4.36 -7.50 -0.11
CA TYR A 68 5.31 -7.52 -1.23
C TYR A 68 4.60 -7.28 -2.55
N GLU A 69 3.50 -8.00 -2.81
CA GLU A 69 2.71 -7.85 -4.03
C GLU A 69 2.21 -6.41 -4.19
N PHE A 70 1.57 -5.83 -3.16
CA PHE A 70 1.09 -4.45 -3.22
C PHE A 70 2.21 -3.44 -3.42
N SER A 71 3.36 -3.65 -2.74
CA SER A 71 4.52 -2.78 -2.88
C SER A 71 5.12 -2.83 -4.28
N SER A 72 5.05 -3.97 -4.97
CA SER A 72 5.58 -4.12 -6.33
C SER A 72 4.82 -3.30 -7.39
N HIS A 73 3.55 -2.98 -7.11
CA HIS A 73 2.69 -2.18 -8.00
C HIS A 73 2.68 -0.67 -7.67
N ILE A 74 3.34 -0.26 -6.58
CA ILE A 74 3.38 1.14 -6.12
C ILE A 74 4.78 1.71 -6.36
N GLU A 75 4.87 2.81 -7.11
CA GLU A 75 6.09 3.60 -7.22
C GLU A 75 6.25 4.47 -5.97
N PHE A 76 7.29 4.19 -5.18
CA PHE A 76 7.57 4.97 -3.98
C PHE A 76 8.47 6.17 -4.28
N ILE A 77 8.00 7.35 -3.91
CA ILE A 77 8.68 8.64 -4.02
C ILE A 77 9.18 9.03 -2.64
N ASN A 78 10.46 9.36 -2.53
CA ASN A 78 11.00 9.84 -1.27
C ASN A 78 10.47 11.24 -0.96
N GLU A 79 9.65 11.34 0.09
CA GLU A 79 9.11 12.60 0.60
C GLU A 79 10.20 13.58 1.04
N ALA A 80 11.42 13.11 1.33
CA ALA A 80 12.57 13.97 1.62
C ALA A 80 12.99 14.86 0.44
N TYR A 81 12.56 14.54 -0.78
CA TYR A 81 12.80 15.40 -1.96
C TYR A 81 11.75 16.50 -2.12
N ILE A 82 10.69 16.51 -1.31
CA ILE A 82 9.69 17.56 -1.35
C ILE A 82 10.29 18.80 -0.66
N PRO A 83 10.46 19.93 -1.36
CA PRO A 83 11.02 21.11 -0.76
C PRO A 83 10.08 21.64 0.33
N PHE A 84 10.61 21.81 1.54
CA PHE A 84 9.92 22.55 2.59
C PHE A 84 9.92 24.03 2.20
N ALA A 85 8.82 24.51 1.64
CA ALA A 85 8.56 25.94 1.55
C ALA A 85 8.35 26.45 2.98
N CYS A 86 9.38 27.07 3.56
CA CYS A 86 9.29 27.84 4.80
C CYS A 86 8.67 29.21 4.52
#